data_AF-A0A0P4V5T7-F1
#
_entry.id   AF-A0A0P4V5T7-F1
#
_cell.length_a   1.000
_cell.length_b   1.000
_cell.length_c   1.000
_cell.angle_alpha   90.00
_cell.angle_beta   90.00
_cell.angle_gamma   90.00
#
_symmetry.space_group_name_H-M   'P 1'
#
loop_
_entity.id
_entity.type
_entity.pdbx_description
1 polymer ?
#
loop_
_entity_poly.entity_id
_entity_poly.type
_entity_poly.pdbx_seq_one_letter_code
_entity_poly.pdbx_strand_id
1 'polypeptide(L)' 'MLDQQQHTVGKANPQRIEPKHLTLSTRIKRLARKTICFSKTEKMHDTVIGLFINRHDFGRVV' A
#
# COMPACT_ATOMS: atom_id res chain seq x y z
N MET A 1 16.75 -5.54 38.08
CA MET A 1 16.23 -4.20 37.71
C MET A 1 17.20 -3.61 36.70
N LEU A 2 16.94 -3.79 35.39
CA LEU A 2 17.76 -3.20 34.33
C LEU A 2 16.96 -2.07 33.68
N ASP A 3 17.35 -0.87 34.11
CA ASP A 3 17.63 0.33 33.31
C ASP A 3 16.69 0.67 32.12
N GLN A 4 15.89 1.71 32.34
CA GLN A 4 14.87 2.29 31.45
C GLN A 4 15.46 3.06 30.23
N GLN A 5 16.63 2.69 29.74
CA GLN A 5 17.32 3.43 28.68
C GLN A 5 16.93 2.90 27.28
N GLN A 6 15.90 3.50 26.67
CA GLN A 6 15.53 3.37 25.25
C GLN A 6 14.39 2.39 24.88
N HIS A 7 13.32 2.35 25.67
CA HIS A 7 12.01 1.99 25.11
C HIS A 7 11.15 3.24 24.90
N THR A 8 11.57 4.11 23.98
CA THR A 8 10.70 5.16 23.47
C THR A 8 9.84 4.55 22.36
N VAL A 9 8.78 3.83 22.72
CA VAL A 9 7.67 3.58 21.78
C VAL A 9 7.03 4.93 21.52
N GLY A 10 7.59 5.63 20.54
CA GLY A 10 7.05 6.85 19.99
C GLY A 10 5.68 6.56 19.41
N LYS A 11 4.63 6.82 20.19
CA LYS A 11 3.22 6.89 19.79
C LYS A 11 2.96 8.05 18.79
N ALA A 12 3.88 8.32 17.87
CA ALA A 12 3.82 9.45 16.94
C ALA A 12 3.52 9.02 15.49
N ASN A 13 3.66 7.74 15.15
CA ASN A 13 3.54 7.29 13.76
C ASN A 13 2.43 6.27 13.40
N PRO A 14 1.69 5.59 14.30
CA PRO A 14 0.66 4.64 13.84
C PRO A 14 -0.53 5.36 13.19
N GLN A 15 -0.98 6.52 13.71
CA GLN A 15 -2.12 7.25 13.15
C GLN A 15 -1.92 7.76 11.71
N ARG A 16 -0.67 7.88 11.23
CA ARG A 16 -0.39 8.33 9.85
C ARG A 16 -0.29 7.17 8.85
N ILE A 17 -0.03 5.95 9.32
CA ILE A 17 0.04 4.75 8.47
C ILE A 17 -1.38 4.28 8.12
N GLU A 18 -2.31 4.30 9.08
CA GLU A 18 -3.71 3.93 8.88
C GLU A 18 -4.42 4.64 7.71
N PRO A 19 -4.42 5.99 7.60
CA PRO A 19 -5.11 6.67 6.51
C PRO A 19 -4.48 6.41 5.15
N LYS A 20 -3.17 6.21 5.09
CA LYS A 20 -2.47 5.82 3.85
C LYS A 20 -2.89 4.42 3.40
N HIS A 21 -3.00 3.47 4.34
CA HIS A 21 -3.47 2.11 4.07
C HIS A 21 -4.93 2.06 3.62
N LEU A 22 -5.82 2.85 4.25
CA LEU A 22 -7.23 2.95 3.87
C LEU A 22 -7.39 3.52 2.45
N THR A 23 -6.59 4.54 2.11
CA THR A 23 -6.58 5.19 0.78
C THR A 23 -6.02 4.25 -0.29
N LEU A 24 -4.97 3.49 0.02
CA LEU A 24 -4.41 2.50 -0.89
C LEU A 24 -5.41 1.35 -1.15
N SER A 25 -6.06 0.83 -0.11
CA SER A 25 -7.05 -0.25 -0.24
C SER A 25 -8.25 0.17 -1.09
N THR A 26 -8.77 1.39 -0.91
CA THR A 26 -9.85 1.93 -1.76
C THR A 26 -9.40 2.14 -3.22
N ARG A 27 -8.17 2.58 -3.45
CA ARG A 27 -7.60 2.73 -4.78
C ARG A 27 -7.40 1.38 -5.49
N ILE A 28 -6.87 0.37 -4.79
CA ILE A 28 -6.72 -0.99 -5.33
C ILE A 28 -8.08 -1.59 -5.66
N LYS A 29 -9.09 -1.46 -4.77
CA LYS A 29 -10.46 -1.93 -5.06
C LYS A 29 -11.05 -1.25 -6.30
N ARG A 30 -10.82 0.06 -6.48
CA ARG A 30 -11.28 0.79 -7.66
C ARG A 30 -10.54 0.37 -8.94
N LEU A 31 -9.22 0.17 -8.85
CA LEU A 31 -8.43 -0.38 -9.95
C LEU A 31 -8.90 -1.78 -10.33
N ALA A 32 -9.23 -2.61 -9.34
CA ALA A 32 -9.75 -3.95 -9.57
C ALA A 32 -11.07 -3.93 -10.35
N ARG A 33 -12.00 -3.03 -9.97
CA ARG A 33 -13.27 -2.86 -10.67
C ARG A 33 -13.11 -2.34 -12.11
N LYS A 34 -12.08 -1.53 -12.39
CA LYS A 34 -11.82 -0.98 -13.74
C LYS A 34 -11.03 -1.90 -14.66
N THR A 35 -10.12 -2.71 -14.11
CA THR A 35 -9.05 -3.36 -14.90
C THR A 35 -9.01 -4.87 -14.68
N ILE A 36 -9.09 -5.31 -13.42
CA ILE A 36 -9.02 -6.72 -13.03
C ILE A 36 -10.29 -7.45 -13.51
N CYS A 37 -11.48 -6.84 -13.32
CA CYS A 37 -12.73 -7.48 -13.71
C CYS A 37 -12.87 -7.80 -15.23
N PHE A 38 -12.04 -7.19 -16.08
CA PHE A 38 -12.04 -7.38 -17.55
C PHE A 38 -10.95 -8.34 -18.05
N SER A 39 -9.92 -8.64 -17.25
CA SER A 39 -8.79 -9.49 -17.65
C SER A 39 -9.02 -10.95 -17.28
N LYS A 40 -8.78 -11.88 -18.22
CA LYS A 40 -8.93 -13.34 -18.01
C LYS A 40 -7.76 -14.01 -17.30
N THR A 41 -6.62 -13.35 -17.11
CA THR A 41 -5.37 -14.01 -16.71
C THR A 41 -4.70 -13.33 -15.53
N GLU A 42 -4.56 -14.01 -14.39
CA GLU A 42 -4.00 -13.50 -13.11
C GLU A 42 -2.68 -12.72 -13.28
N LYS A 43 -1.77 -13.18 -14.15
CA LYS A 43 -0.52 -12.49 -14.50
C LYS A 43 -0.70 -11.03 -14.94
N MET A 44 -1.76 -10.72 -15.68
CA MET A 44 -2.04 -9.34 -16.09
C MET A 44 -2.48 -8.48 -14.91
N HIS A 45 -3.22 -9.07 -13.96
CA HIS A 45 -3.66 -8.37 -12.76
C HIS A 45 -2.46 -8.04 -11.88
N ASP A 46 -1.57 -9.00 -11.63
CA ASP A 46 -0.36 -8.79 -10.85
C ASP A 46 0.55 -7.72 -11.48
N THR A 47 0.70 -7.73 -12.81
CA THR A 47 1.50 -6.73 -13.53
C THR A 47 0.90 -5.33 -13.39
N VAL A 48 -0.43 -5.19 -13.54
CA VAL A 48 -1.12 -3.89 -13.43
C VAL A 48 -1.11 -3.38 -11.99
N ILE A 49 -1.28 -4.25 -11.00
CA ILE A 49 -1.18 -3.90 -9.57
C ILE A 49 0.24 -3.46 -9.24
N GLY A 50 1.25 -4.21 -9.68
CA GLY A 50 2.66 -3.86 -9.51
C GLY A 50 2.99 -2.50 -10.12
N LEU A 51 2.55 -2.24 -11.37
CA LEU A 51 2.75 -0.96 -12.04
C LEU A 51 2.02 0.19 -11.33
N PHE A 52 0.81 -0.06 -10.84
CA PHE A 52 0.02 0.94 -10.11
C PHE A 52 0.67 1.33 -8.79
N ILE A 53 1.14 0.35 -8.00
CA ILE A 53 1.86 0.60 -6.74
C ILE A 53 3.17 1.32 -7.02
N ASN A 54 3.94 0.88 -8.02
CA ASN A 54 5.22 1.49 -8.38
C ASN A 54 5.06 2.96 -8.78
N ARG A 55 4.02 3.27 -9.57
CA ARG A 55 3.72 4.65 -9.98
C ARG A 55 3.15 5.50 -8.85
N HIS A 56 2.28 4.97 -8.00
CA HIS A 56 1.49 5.77 -7.07
C HIS A 56 2.08 5.87 -5.65
N ASP A 57 2.77 4.82 -5.19
CA ASP A 57 3.38 4.75 -3.86
C ASP A 57 4.88 5.10 -3.93
N PHE A 58 5.57 4.66 -4.99
CA PHE A 58 7.01 4.87 -5.15
C PHE A 58 7.39 5.96 -6.17
N GLY A 59 6.43 6.49 -6.93
CA GLY A 59 6.67 7.50 -7.96
C GLY A 59 7.61 7.04 -9.08
N ARG A 60 7.89 5.74 -9.18
CA ARG A 60 8.80 5.16 -10.16
C ARG A 60 7.99 4.70 -11.37
N VAL A 61 8.27 5.34 -12.50
CA VAL A 61 7.89 4.82 -13.82
C VAL A 61 9.02 3.88 -14.24
N VAL A 62 8.72 2.57 -14.27
CA VAL A 62 9.52 1.59 -15.02
C VAL A 62 9.12 1.67 -16.48
#